data_AF-A0A8J7U2Q9-F1
#
_entry.id   AF-A0A8J7U2Q9-F1
#
_cell.length_a   1.000
_cell.length_b   1.000
_cell.length_c   1.000
_cell.angle_alpha   90.00
_cell.angle_beta   90.00
_cell.angle_gamma   90.00
#
_symmetry.space_group_name_H-M   'P 1'
#
loop_
_entity.id
_entity.type
_entity.pdbx_description
1 polymer ?
#
loop_
_entity_poly.entity_id
_entity_poly.type
_entity_poly.pdbx_seq_one_letter_code
_entity_poly.pdbx_strand_id
1 'polypeptide(L)'
;MLRLLLVLLCSVFMLVPALAQASHPVPTHHDPTLSVHAFQLQELDRHKRELAFRVANALKNEAFRDFVQSRIEHDGDAQALVTLAHDYAQVFPGKRAAELATYVDQLDLQIRNAKGTSSYVAELLQVRLYLPEGLSLKNNAPALVAFEPSGDDQTWTAIEAFDQNGNARLLDAAVAPQEPVLIVGLDAKADLQAGLALLNDAFQAAGVQQPTARRDAARKADVATHKLDKIRLEDDQEPWISGDAEVYAIVNGVHPSEMKANITATGMPYLDDDEKNYYPNQILIFWDQYRYQAANIVLMEQDDNTNYQELAALLVSAVARVMATFPETAPYAGLVDLAGEIIRAMPASWFTNDDDYLDVYYTIEKNRAYTDWNGASGNARITLKPYTLRQN
;
A
#
# COMPACT_ATOMS: atom_id res chain seq x y z
N MET A 1 -60.36 -65.20 -27.02
CA MET A 1 -59.76 -65.40 -25.69
C MET A 1 -59.39 -64.02 -25.16
N LEU A 2 -60.33 -63.31 -24.54
CA LEU A 2 -60.67 -63.29 -23.10
C LEU A 2 -59.61 -62.53 -22.26
N ARG A 3 -59.97 -61.29 -21.84
CA ARG A 3 -59.71 -60.56 -20.56
C ARG A 3 -58.28 -60.61 -19.97
N LEU A 4 -57.69 -59.55 -19.40
CA LEU A 4 -58.19 -58.71 -18.30
C LEU A 4 -57.19 -57.56 -18.04
N LEU A 5 -57.74 -56.45 -17.58
CA LEU A 5 -57.15 -55.27 -16.94
C LEU A 5 -56.28 -55.62 -15.70
N LEU A 6 -55.18 -54.91 -15.45
CA LEU A 6 -54.83 -54.46 -14.09
C LEU A 6 -53.85 -53.27 -14.09
N VAL A 7 -54.32 -52.17 -13.53
CA VAL A 7 -53.55 -50.99 -13.09
C VAL A 7 -52.90 -51.34 -11.75
N LEU A 8 -51.61 -51.05 -11.58
CA LEU A 8 -51.02 -50.90 -10.25
C LEU A 8 -49.99 -49.75 -10.27
N LEU A 9 -50.31 -48.69 -9.54
CA LEU A 9 -49.35 -47.69 -9.06
C LEU A 9 -48.35 -48.40 -8.14
N CYS A 10 -47.06 -48.27 -8.42
CA CYS A 10 -46.01 -48.54 -7.45
C CYS A 10 -45.12 -47.31 -7.30
N SER A 11 -45.32 -46.62 -6.19
CA SER A 11 -44.48 -45.56 -5.64
C SER A 11 -43.09 -46.12 -5.34
N VAL A 12 -42.07 -45.68 -6.08
CA VAL A 12 -40.67 -45.95 -5.73
C VAL A 12 -40.19 -44.84 -4.80
N PHE A 13 -40.13 -45.18 -3.51
CA PHE A 13 -39.35 -44.46 -2.51
C PHE A 13 -37.86 -44.54 -2.90
N MET A 14 -37.28 -43.44 -3.37
CA MET A 14 -35.82 -43.30 -3.40
C MET A 14 -35.34 -42.87 -2.01
N LEU A 15 -34.67 -43.80 -1.32
CA LEU A 15 -33.84 -43.52 -0.16
C LEU A 15 -32.63 -42.70 -0.63
N VAL A 16 -32.60 -41.41 -0.31
CA VAL A 16 -31.40 -40.57 -0.40
C VAL A 16 -30.59 -40.81 0.89
N PRO A 17 -29.30 -41.18 0.83
CA PRO A 17 -28.48 -41.22 2.02
C PRO A 17 -28.22 -39.80 2.50
N ALA A 18 -28.63 -39.51 3.74
CA ALA A 18 -28.33 -38.28 4.44
C ALA A 18 -26.81 -38.18 4.66
N LEU A 19 -26.16 -37.24 3.96
CA LEU A 19 -24.86 -36.73 4.37
C LEU A 19 -25.08 -35.93 5.66
N ALA A 20 -24.65 -36.50 6.78
CA ALA A 20 -24.56 -35.80 8.04
C ALA A 20 -23.57 -34.63 7.89
N GLN A 21 -24.07 -33.40 7.94
CA GLN A 21 -23.26 -32.21 8.21
C GLN A 21 -22.67 -32.35 9.61
N ALA A 22 -21.39 -32.71 9.70
CA ALA A 22 -20.61 -32.50 10.90
C ALA A 22 -20.38 -30.99 11.05
N SER A 23 -21.25 -30.34 11.83
CA SER A 23 -21.03 -28.98 12.32
C SER A 23 -19.85 -28.98 13.28
N HIS A 24 -18.66 -28.69 12.78
CA HIS A 24 -17.52 -28.36 13.64
C HIS A 24 -17.71 -26.91 14.13
N PRO A 25 -17.69 -26.66 15.46
CA PRO A 25 -17.69 -25.30 15.97
C PRO A 25 -16.39 -24.62 15.56
N VAL A 26 -16.51 -23.46 14.92
CA VAL A 26 -15.40 -22.52 14.71
C VAL A 26 -14.83 -22.18 16.09
N PRO A 27 -13.53 -22.43 16.36
CA PRO A 27 -12.94 -22.01 17.62
C PRO A 27 -12.83 -20.49 17.61
N THR A 28 -13.72 -19.82 18.34
CA THR A 28 -13.61 -18.41 18.68
C THR A 28 -12.51 -18.24 19.72
N HIS A 29 -11.25 -18.24 19.28
CA HIS A 29 -10.18 -17.64 20.07
C HIS A 29 -10.23 -16.13 19.87
N HIS A 30 -11.05 -15.47 20.69
CA HIS A 30 -10.81 -14.08 21.03
C HIS A 30 -9.54 -14.05 21.87
N ASP A 31 -8.41 -13.70 21.24
CA ASP A 31 -7.26 -13.21 21.97
C ASP A 31 -7.59 -11.77 22.43
N PRO A 32 -7.74 -11.50 23.74
CA PRO A 32 -8.16 -10.17 24.23
C PRO A 32 -7.06 -9.11 24.11
N THR A 33 -5.87 -9.47 23.62
CA THR A 33 -4.69 -8.58 23.59
C THR A 33 -4.42 -7.87 22.27
N LEU A 34 -5.26 -8.08 21.24
CA LEU A 34 -5.25 -7.32 19.97
C LEU A 34 -6.39 -6.28 19.90
N SER A 35 -6.74 -5.68 21.04
CA SER A 35 -7.62 -4.51 21.10
C SER A 35 -6.82 -3.22 21.26
N VAL A 36 -5.83 -3.01 20.38
CA VAL A 36 -5.29 -1.67 20.18
C VAL A 36 -6.24 -0.98 19.22
N HIS A 37 -6.91 0.06 19.71
CA HIS A 37 -7.88 0.85 18.95
C HIS A 37 -7.34 1.15 17.54
N ALA A 38 -8.03 0.61 16.53
CA ALA A 38 -7.96 1.11 15.18
C ALA A 38 -8.21 2.62 15.26
N PHE A 39 -7.20 3.41 14.93
CA PHE A 39 -7.42 4.76 14.46
C PHE A 39 -8.30 4.61 13.22
N GLN A 40 -9.61 4.78 13.41
CA GLN A 40 -10.59 4.52 12.36
C GLN A 40 -10.37 5.53 11.23
N LEU A 41 -10.59 5.15 9.97
CA LEU A 41 -10.58 6.03 8.80
C LEU A 41 -11.27 7.38 9.06
N GLN A 42 -12.43 7.33 9.73
CA GLN A 42 -13.20 8.52 10.12
C GLN A 42 -12.47 9.44 11.10
N GLU A 43 -11.61 8.89 11.96
CA GLU A 43 -10.76 9.67 12.84
C GLU A 43 -9.62 10.33 12.05
N LEU A 44 -8.98 9.63 11.10
CA LEU A 44 -7.93 10.23 10.25
C LEU A 44 -8.47 11.42 9.47
N ASP A 45 -9.60 11.26 8.79
CA ASP A 45 -10.25 12.33 8.02
C ASP A 45 -10.57 13.55 8.87
N ARG A 46 -11.11 13.33 10.07
CA ARG A 46 -11.40 14.43 10.99
C ARG A 46 -10.13 15.20 11.35
N HIS A 47 -9.01 14.51 11.53
CA HIS A 47 -7.73 15.14 11.84
C HIS A 47 -7.12 15.82 10.60
N LYS A 48 -7.14 15.21 9.41
CA LYS A 48 -6.73 15.83 8.14
C LYS A 48 -7.51 17.13 7.89
N ARG A 49 -8.83 17.10 8.07
CA ARG A 49 -9.71 18.27 7.95
C ARG A 49 -9.38 19.37 8.96
N GLU A 50 -9.21 19.02 10.24
CA GLU A 50 -8.84 19.98 11.29
C GLU A 50 -7.44 20.57 11.05
N LEU A 51 -6.50 19.76 10.56
CA LEU A 51 -5.17 20.19 10.16
C LEU A 51 -5.25 21.21 9.02
N ALA A 52 -6.02 20.92 7.96
CA ALA A 52 -6.23 21.82 6.83
C ALA A 52 -6.81 23.16 7.30
N PHE A 53 -7.81 23.13 8.17
CA PHE A 53 -8.40 24.33 8.78
C PHE A 53 -7.39 25.14 9.60
N ARG A 54 -6.53 24.48 10.39
CA ARG A 54 -5.51 25.15 11.22
C ARG A 54 -4.43 25.80 10.36
N VAL A 55 -3.92 25.10 9.36
CA VAL A 55 -2.95 25.63 8.40
C VAL A 55 -3.56 26.81 7.63
N ALA A 56 -4.79 26.68 7.14
CA ALA A 56 -5.49 27.78 6.47
C ALA A 56 -5.63 29.02 7.35
N ASN A 57 -6.01 28.85 8.62
CA ASN A 57 -6.06 29.98 9.56
C ASN A 57 -4.67 30.57 9.87
N ALA A 58 -3.62 29.76 9.87
CA ALA A 58 -2.26 30.24 10.05
C ALA A 58 -1.81 31.13 8.87
N LEU A 59 -2.30 30.88 7.65
CA LEU A 59 -2.06 31.74 6.48
C LEU A 59 -2.63 33.17 6.63
N LYS A 60 -3.49 33.46 7.62
CA LYS A 60 -3.84 34.86 7.96
C LYS A 60 -2.62 35.70 8.34
N ASN A 61 -1.57 35.04 8.84
CA ASN A 61 -0.32 35.69 9.19
C ASN A 61 0.58 35.76 7.97
N GLU A 62 0.90 36.98 7.52
CA GLU A 62 1.80 37.22 6.40
C GLU A 62 3.18 36.56 6.59
N ALA A 63 3.74 36.63 7.81
CA ALA A 63 5.02 35.98 8.10
C ALA A 63 4.95 34.45 7.96
N PHE A 64 3.81 33.82 8.29
CA PHE A 64 3.63 32.39 8.07
C PHE A 64 3.53 32.06 6.59
N ARG A 65 2.75 32.83 5.82
CA ARG A 65 2.64 32.64 4.36
C ARG A 65 3.99 32.74 3.67
N ASP A 66 4.75 33.80 3.97
CA ASP A 66 6.07 34.02 3.38
C ASP A 66 7.05 32.90 3.77
N PHE A 67 6.95 32.40 5.00
CA PHE A 67 7.77 31.30 5.49
C PHE A 67 7.46 29.99 4.75
N VAL A 68 6.18 29.62 4.63
CA VAL A 68 5.75 28.42 3.88
C VAL A 68 6.15 28.54 2.41
N GLN A 69 5.89 29.68 1.79
CA GLN A 69 6.26 29.92 0.38
C GLN A 69 7.77 29.81 0.18
N SER A 70 8.58 30.43 1.06
CA SER A 70 10.04 30.37 0.94
C SER A 70 10.57 28.94 1.08
N ARG A 71 9.96 28.11 1.91
CA ARG A 71 10.33 26.70 2.08
C ARG A 71 10.01 25.90 0.82
N ILE A 72 8.78 26.03 0.33
CA ILE A 72 8.33 25.33 -0.87
C ILE A 72 9.12 25.76 -2.12
N GLU A 73 9.43 27.06 -2.28
CA GLU A 73 10.23 27.53 -3.41
C GLU A 73 11.69 27.01 -3.40
N HIS A 74 12.25 26.68 -2.22
CA HIS A 74 13.66 26.31 -2.08
C HIS A 74 13.87 24.80 -1.99
N ASP A 75 13.02 24.10 -1.25
CA ASP A 75 13.23 22.71 -0.82
C ASP A 75 12.35 21.71 -1.61
N GLY A 76 11.47 22.18 -2.50
CA GLY A 76 10.56 21.37 -3.31
C GLY A 76 9.08 21.67 -3.05
N ASP A 77 8.20 21.12 -3.88
CA ASP A 77 6.74 21.30 -3.78
C ASP A 77 6.10 20.70 -2.52
N ALA A 78 6.84 19.95 -1.70
CA ALA A 78 6.36 19.36 -0.47
C ALA A 78 7.32 19.54 0.71
N GLN A 79 6.78 19.70 1.92
CA GLN A 79 7.53 19.97 3.16
C GLN A 79 6.96 19.15 4.32
N ALA A 80 7.85 18.58 5.15
CA ALA A 80 7.45 17.91 6.38
C ALA A 80 6.87 18.92 7.38
N LEU A 81 5.62 18.68 7.78
CA LEU A 81 4.80 19.67 8.48
C LEU A 81 5.18 19.85 9.94
N VAL A 82 5.66 18.77 10.60
CA VAL A 82 6.20 18.84 11.98
C VAL A 82 7.40 19.78 12.00
N THR A 83 8.42 19.49 11.18
CA THR A 83 9.61 20.34 11.05
C THR A 83 9.25 21.78 10.67
N LEU A 84 8.39 21.98 9.68
CA LEU A 84 7.94 23.31 9.24
C LEU A 84 7.30 24.12 10.38
N ALA A 85 6.41 23.50 11.17
CA ALA A 85 5.71 24.16 12.25
C ALA A 85 6.65 24.53 13.41
N HIS A 86 7.61 23.67 13.75
CA HIS A 86 8.64 23.95 14.76
C HIS A 86 9.55 25.09 14.34
N ASP A 87 10.09 25.03 13.12
CA ASP A 87 10.99 26.07 12.62
C ASP A 87 10.28 27.43 12.57
N TYR A 88 9.02 27.45 12.12
CA TYR A 88 8.21 28.67 12.15
C TYR A 88 8.03 29.20 13.59
N ALA A 89 7.71 28.33 14.55
CA ALA A 89 7.52 28.73 15.94
C ALA A 89 8.82 29.23 16.62
N GLN A 90 9.99 28.75 16.16
CA GLN A 90 11.28 29.24 16.61
C GLN A 90 11.60 30.64 16.04
N VAL A 91 11.35 30.84 14.75
CA VAL A 91 11.62 32.13 14.08
C VAL A 91 10.62 33.21 14.49
N PHE A 92 9.34 32.84 14.64
CA PHE A 92 8.23 33.74 14.97
C PHE A 92 7.49 33.27 16.23
N PRO A 93 8.10 33.43 17.42
CA PRO A 93 7.53 32.92 18.65
C PRO A 93 6.19 33.59 18.98
N GLY A 94 5.18 32.75 19.25
CA GLY A 94 3.84 33.20 19.59
C GLY A 94 2.92 32.05 19.95
N LYS A 95 1.85 32.35 20.69
CA LYS A 95 0.90 31.34 21.18
C LYS A 95 0.34 30.45 20.05
N ARG A 96 -0.09 31.06 18.94
CA ARG A 96 -0.65 30.32 17.79
C ARG A 96 0.38 29.43 17.08
N ALA A 97 1.62 29.89 16.95
CA ALA A 97 2.68 29.10 16.33
C ALA A 97 3.01 27.88 17.20
N ALA A 98 3.12 28.08 18.52
CA ALA A 98 3.33 26.99 19.48
C ALA A 98 2.15 26.00 19.52
N GLU A 99 0.91 26.49 19.44
CA GLU A 99 -0.30 25.66 19.37
C GLU A 99 -0.33 24.80 18.09
N LEU A 100 0.07 25.35 16.94
CA LEU A 100 0.17 24.59 15.70
C LEU A 100 1.25 23.51 15.80
N ALA A 101 2.47 23.87 16.22
CA ALA A 101 3.56 22.90 16.37
C ALA A 101 3.18 21.75 17.32
N THR A 102 2.59 22.08 18.48
CA THR A 102 2.12 21.06 19.44
C THR A 102 1.05 20.15 18.85
N TYR A 103 0.12 20.70 18.07
CA TYR A 103 -0.95 19.92 17.44
C TYR A 103 -0.41 18.96 16.39
N VAL A 104 0.47 19.45 15.51
CA VAL A 104 1.07 18.64 14.44
C VAL A 104 1.95 17.53 15.04
N ASP A 105 2.75 17.81 16.06
CA ASP A 105 3.54 16.79 16.78
C ASP A 105 2.67 15.65 17.33
N GLN A 106 1.58 16.01 18.01
CA GLN A 106 0.68 15.05 18.65
C GLN A 106 -0.04 14.20 17.61
N LEU A 107 -0.53 14.82 16.54
CA LEU A 107 -1.21 14.13 15.46
C LEU A 107 -0.26 13.19 14.72
N ASP A 108 0.93 13.66 14.36
CA ASP A 108 1.96 12.88 13.68
C ASP A 108 2.33 11.61 14.47
N LEU A 109 2.60 11.77 15.77
CA LEU A 109 2.91 10.64 16.64
C LEU A 109 1.72 9.67 16.78
N GLN A 110 0.49 10.18 16.84
CA GLN A 110 -0.72 9.35 16.88
C GLN A 110 -0.86 8.50 15.60
N ILE A 111 -0.69 9.11 14.43
CA ILE A 111 -0.76 8.43 13.13
C ILE A 111 0.32 7.35 13.03
N ARG A 112 1.58 7.70 13.31
CA ARG A 112 2.69 6.73 13.26
C ARG A 112 2.53 5.58 14.24
N ASN A 113 1.97 5.83 15.42
CA ASN A 113 1.65 4.75 16.36
C ASN A 113 0.50 3.86 15.87
N ALA A 114 -0.52 4.45 15.27
CA ALA A 114 -1.66 3.72 14.71
C ALA A 114 -1.27 2.83 13.53
N LYS A 115 -0.39 3.32 12.64
CA LYS A 115 0.19 2.55 11.53
C LYS A 115 1.30 1.60 11.96
N GLY A 116 1.82 1.75 13.17
CA GLY A 116 2.94 1.00 13.71
C GLY A 116 4.32 1.42 13.21
N THR A 117 4.41 2.53 12.49
CA THR A 117 5.61 3.03 11.81
C THR A 117 6.47 3.95 12.68
N SER A 118 6.10 4.20 13.95
CA SER A 118 6.79 5.17 14.82
C SER A 118 8.26 4.88 15.12
N SER A 119 8.72 3.63 14.92
CA SER A 119 10.14 3.25 15.03
C SER A 119 10.89 3.27 13.71
N TYR A 120 10.21 3.51 12.59
CA TYR A 120 10.75 3.42 11.23
C TYR A 120 10.84 4.79 10.54
N VAL A 121 10.01 5.75 10.96
CA VAL A 121 9.98 7.11 10.41
C VAL A 121 9.77 8.15 11.51
N ALA A 122 10.44 9.29 11.37
CA ALA A 122 10.47 10.35 12.37
C ALA A 122 9.20 11.23 12.33
N GLU A 123 8.73 11.55 11.13
CA GLU A 123 7.56 12.37 10.83
C GLU A 123 6.92 11.87 9.53
N LEU A 124 5.59 11.91 9.45
CA LEU A 124 4.79 11.54 8.28
C LEU A 124 3.92 12.69 7.80
N LEU A 125 3.53 13.63 8.67
CA LEU A 125 2.68 14.73 8.22
C LEU A 125 3.42 15.64 7.25
N GLN A 126 2.78 15.95 6.14
CA GLN A 126 3.32 16.78 5.06
C GLN A 126 2.36 17.90 4.70
N VAL A 127 2.91 18.98 4.14
CA VAL A 127 2.17 19.93 3.31
C VAL A 127 2.81 19.98 1.93
N ARG A 128 2.00 19.75 0.90
CA ARG A 128 2.40 19.87 -0.51
C ARG A 128 1.68 21.02 -1.19
N LEU A 129 2.23 21.47 -2.30
CA LEU A 129 1.67 22.51 -3.14
C LEU A 129 1.24 21.91 -4.48
N TYR A 130 -0.06 21.99 -4.75
CA TYR A 130 -0.53 21.94 -6.13
C TYR A 130 -0.39 23.34 -6.76
N LEU A 131 0.41 23.45 -7.82
CA LEU A 131 0.62 24.67 -8.59
C LEU A 131 0.17 24.46 -10.03
N PRO A 132 -0.91 25.14 -10.48
CA PRO A 132 -1.33 25.05 -11.88
C PRO A 132 -0.21 25.42 -12.85
N GLU A 133 -0.16 24.72 -13.98
CA GLU A 133 0.86 24.94 -15.00
C GLU A 133 0.90 26.42 -15.45
N GLY A 134 2.11 26.98 -15.52
CA GLY A 134 2.32 28.37 -15.94
C GLY A 134 2.09 29.43 -14.86
N LEU A 135 1.68 29.06 -13.64
CA LEU A 135 1.63 29.98 -12.51
C LEU A 135 2.96 30.04 -11.73
N SER A 136 3.14 31.12 -10.98
CA SER A 136 4.25 31.31 -10.05
C SER A 136 3.74 31.79 -8.70
N LEU A 137 4.26 31.21 -7.63
CA LEU A 137 3.92 31.55 -6.24
C LEU A 137 4.14 33.02 -5.90
N LYS A 138 5.14 33.68 -6.51
CA LYS A 138 5.45 35.11 -6.27
C LYS A 138 4.25 36.04 -6.48
N ASN A 139 3.35 35.69 -7.39
CA ASN A 139 2.16 36.49 -7.71
C ASN A 139 0.86 35.75 -7.37
N ASN A 140 0.93 34.49 -6.92
CA ASN A 140 -0.21 33.61 -6.69
C ASN A 140 0.02 32.83 -5.39
N ALA A 141 0.14 33.53 -4.26
CA ALA A 141 0.28 32.87 -2.97
C ALA A 141 -0.96 31.97 -2.73
N PRO A 142 -0.78 30.70 -2.31
CA PRO A 142 -1.90 29.79 -2.09
C PRO A 142 -2.80 30.35 -1.00
N ALA A 143 -4.09 30.45 -1.31
CA ALA A 143 -5.11 30.98 -0.41
C ALA A 143 -6.04 29.89 0.14
N LEU A 144 -5.87 28.66 -0.35
CA LEU A 144 -6.66 27.49 0.00
C LEU A 144 -5.76 26.40 0.57
N VAL A 145 -6.29 25.70 1.58
CA VAL A 145 -5.70 24.47 2.11
C VAL A 145 -6.71 23.35 2.02
N ALA A 146 -6.41 22.33 1.21
CA ALA A 146 -7.19 21.12 1.04
C ALA A 146 -6.56 19.95 1.81
N PHE A 147 -7.27 18.84 1.84
CA PHE A 147 -6.79 17.55 2.32
C PHE A 147 -7.44 16.45 1.48
N GLU A 148 -6.77 15.33 1.40
CA GLU A 148 -7.28 14.15 0.73
C GLU A 148 -8.34 13.45 1.59
N PRO A 149 -9.58 13.25 1.09
CA PRO A 149 -10.60 12.47 1.79
C PRO A 149 -10.15 11.01 1.98
N SER A 150 -10.77 10.28 2.90
CA SER A 150 -10.58 8.82 2.99
C SER A 150 -11.59 8.09 2.12
N GLY A 151 -11.20 6.89 1.69
CA GLY A 151 -12.05 5.95 0.94
C GLY A 151 -12.07 6.24 -0.56
N ASP A 152 -12.75 5.37 -1.31
CA ASP A 152 -12.71 5.28 -2.77
C ASP A 152 -12.79 6.63 -3.50
N ASP A 153 -11.67 7.05 -4.08
CA ASP A 153 -11.51 8.32 -4.78
C ASP A 153 -12.39 8.47 -6.03
N GLN A 154 -12.80 7.37 -6.65
CA GLN A 154 -13.75 7.35 -7.77
C GLN A 154 -15.12 7.85 -7.34
N THR A 155 -15.42 7.78 -6.04
CA THR A 155 -16.67 8.26 -5.47
C THR A 155 -16.60 9.75 -5.08
N TRP A 156 -15.40 10.34 -5.08
CA TRP A 156 -15.23 11.74 -4.73
C TRP A 156 -15.82 12.61 -5.84
N THR A 157 -16.78 13.44 -5.45
CA THR A 157 -17.38 14.45 -6.34
C THR A 157 -16.90 15.86 -6.02
N ALA A 158 -16.31 16.03 -4.83
CA ALA A 158 -15.79 17.31 -4.38
C ALA A 158 -14.69 17.11 -3.34
N ILE A 159 -13.71 18.01 -3.37
CA ILE A 159 -12.64 18.12 -2.38
C ILE A 159 -12.92 19.33 -1.49
N GLU A 160 -12.95 19.13 -0.17
CA GLU A 160 -13.10 20.24 0.77
C GLU A 160 -11.75 20.95 0.97
N ALA A 161 -11.75 22.27 0.82
CA ALA A 161 -10.63 23.15 1.10
C ALA A 161 -11.07 24.30 2.01
N PHE A 162 -10.14 24.87 2.77
CA PHE A 162 -10.40 26.03 3.62
C PHE A 162 -9.67 27.26 3.10
N ASP A 163 -10.38 28.37 3.00
CA ASP A 163 -9.74 29.66 2.75
C ASP A 163 -9.01 30.18 4.00
N GLN A 164 -8.19 31.22 3.81
CA GLN A 164 -7.50 31.86 4.91
C GLN A 164 -8.43 32.38 6.01
N ASN A 165 -9.74 32.54 5.79
CA ASN A 165 -10.69 32.96 6.82
C ASN A 165 -11.27 31.79 7.63
N GLY A 166 -11.06 30.55 7.16
CA GLY A 166 -11.64 29.33 7.69
C GLY A 166 -12.97 28.95 7.05
N ASN A 167 -13.36 29.58 5.94
CA ASN A 167 -14.55 29.21 5.19
C ASN A 167 -14.24 27.98 4.33
N ALA A 168 -15.14 27.00 4.35
CA ALA A 168 -15.05 25.85 3.46
C ALA A 168 -15.39 26.25 2.03
N ARG A 169 -14.61 25.72 1.08
CA ARG A 169 -14.83 25.78 -0.35
C ARG A 169 -14.74 24.36 -0.90
N LEU A 170 -15.68 24.00 -1.76
CA LEU A 170 -15.65 22.73 -2.47
C LEU A 170 -14.97 22.93 -3.82
N LEU A 171 -13.90 22.18 -4.05
CA LEU A 171 -13.21 22.05 -5.33
C LEU A 171 -13.74 20.81 -6.05
N ASP A 172 -13.64 20.79 -7.38
CA ASP A 172 -14.03 19.63 -8.17
C ASP A 172 -12.96 18.53 -8.01
N ALA A 173 -13.38 17.29 -7.76
CA ALA A 173 -12.45 16.17 -7.60
C ALA A 173 -11.85 15.72 -8.94
N ALA A 174 -12.62 15.81 -10.03
CA ALA A 174 -12.19 15.37 -11.36
C ALA A 174 -11.47 16.48 -12.16
N VAL A 175 -11.58 17.74 -11.74
CA VAL A 175 -10.99 18.88 -12.44
C VAL A 175 -10.07 19.65 -11.52
N ALA A 176 -8.77 19.57 -11.82
CA ALA A 176 -7.76 20.27 -11.05
C ALA A 176 -8.02 21.80 -11.01
N PRO A 177 -7.80 22.46 -9.85
CA PRO A 177 -8.11 23.87 -9.69
C PRO A 177 -7.19 24.75 -10.56
N GLN A 178 -7.68 25.95 -10.88
CA GLN A 178 -6.94 26.95 -11.66
C GLN A 178 -6.16 27.94 -10.77
N GLU A 179 -6.07 27.66 -9.48
CA GLU A 179 -5.33 28.46 -8.50
C GLU A 179 -4.48 27.55 -7.62
N PRO A 180 -3.40 28.06 -7.00
CA PRO A 180 -2.56 27.25 -6.14
C PRO A 180 -3.27 26.82 -4.87
N VAL A 181 -3.09 25.55 -4.50
CA VAL A 181 -3.72 24.93 -3.32
C VAL A 181 -2.64 24.24 -2.51
N LEU A 182 -2.56 24.53 -1.20
CA LEU A 182 -1.79 23.69 -0.29
C LEU A 182 -2.61 22.46 0.06
N ILE A 183 -2.00 21.29 0.05
CA ILE A 183 -2.66 20.04 0.44
C ILE A 183 -1.92 19.53 1.68
N VAL A 184 -2.65 19.28 2.76
CA VAL A 184 -2.08 18.63 3.95
C VAL A 184 -2.46 17.16 3.96
N GLY A 185 -1.51 16.30 4.32
CA GLY A 185 -1.68 14.87 4.26
C GLY A 185 -0.49 14.13 4.83
N LEU A 186 -0.32 12.88 4.40
CA LEU A 186 0.86 12.08 4.71
C LEU A 186 1.91 12.28 3.61
N ASP A 187 3.18 12.13 3.99
CA ASP A 187 4.27 11.85 3.05
C ASP A 187 4.17 10.38 2.68
N ALA A 188 3.42 10.08 1.63
CA ALA A 188 3.07 8.72 1.24
C ALA A 188 4.33 7.91 0.87
N LYS A 189 5.31 8.50 0.18
CA LYS A 189 6.63 7.87 -0.07
C LYS A 189 7.34 7.47 1.22
N ALA A 190 7.36 8.34 2.24
CA ALA A 190 7.97 8.02 3.54
C ALA A 190 7.16 6.95 4.29
N ASP A 191 5.82 6.98 4.20
CA ASP A 191 4.94 5.99 4.81
C ASP A 191 5.13 4.60 4.19
N LEU A 192 5.13 4.49 2.86
CA LEU A 192 5.43 3.25 2.14
C LEU A 192 6.77 2.67 2.57
N GLN A 193 7.83 3.49 2.60
CA GLN A 193 9.16 3.03 3.00
C GLN A 193 9.17 2.48 4.44
N ALA A 194 8.52 3.19 5.36
CA ALA A 194 8.41 2.76 6.75
C ALA A 194 7.59 1.47 6.90
N GLY A 195 6.48 1.38 6.17
CA GLY A 195 5.61 0.21 6.13
C GLY A 195 6.29 -1.03 5.56
N LEU A 196 7.02 -0.89 4.45
CA LEU A 196 7.80 -1.98 3.85
C LEU A 196 8.92 -2.46 4.77
N ALA A 197 9.58 -1.55 5.50
CA ALA A 197 10.57 -1.94 6.50
C ALA A 197 9.93 -2.77 7.62
N LEU A 198 8.80 -2.32 8.16
CA LEU A 198 8.01 -3.05 9.15
C LEU A 198 7.58 -4.43 8.66
N LEU A 199 7.05 -4.51 7.43
CA LEU A 199 6.61 -5.76 6.82
C LEU A 199 7.75 -6.77 6.72
N ASN A 200 8.90 -6.35 6.22
CA ASN A 200 10.06 -7.23 6.08
C ASN A 200 10.62 -7.66 7.46
N ASP A 201 10.59 -6.80 8.47
CA ASP A 201 10.98 -7.18 9.85
C ASP A 201 10.02 -8.21 10.44
N ALA A 202 8.71 -8.03 10.22
CA ALA A 202 7.70 -8.99 10.65
C ALA A 202 7.83 -10.35 9.93
N PHE A 203 8.09 -10.35 8.62
CA PHE A 203 8.31 -11.59 7.87
C PHE A 203 9.56 -12.35 8.33
N GLN A 204 10.64 -11.62 8.62
CA GLN A 204 11.87 -12.19 9.18
C GLN A 204 11.62 -12.77 10.58
N ALA A 205 10.92 -12.03 11.45
CA ALA A 205 10.56 -12.48 12.80
C ALA A 205 9.67 -13.74 12.78
N ALA A 206 8.75 -13.83 11.82
CA ALA A 206 7.93 -15.01 11.59
C ALA A 206 8.66 -16.17 10.90
N GLY A 207 9.89 -15.96 10.43
CA GLY A 207 10.69 -16.97 9.73
C GLY A 207 10.15 -17.33 8.35
N VAL A 208 9.36 -16.45 7.73
CA VAL A 208 8.82 -16.58 6.37
C VAL A 208 9.57 -15.71 5.37
N GLN A 209 10.60 -14.99 5.79
CA GLN A 209 11.54 -14.31 4.91
C GLN A 209 12.98 -14.66 5.30
N GLN A 210 13.80 -14.98 4.29
CA GLN A 210 15.22 -15.14 4.52
C GLN A 210 15.94 -13.79 4.66
N PRO A 211 16.81 -13.63 5.67
CA PRO A 211 17.66 -12.45 5.78
C PRO A 211 18.56 -12.30 4.54
N THR A 212 18.49 -11.16 3.88
CA THR A 212 19.42 -10.80 2.79
C THR A 212 20.88 -10.76 3.28
N ALA A 213 21.09 -10.40 4.55
CA ALA A 213 22.40 -10.30 5.21
C ALA A 213 23.13 -11.66 5.40
N ARG A 214 22.46 -12.81 5.24
CA ARG A 214 23.16 -14.12 5.24
C ARG A 214 24.05 -14.34 4.01
N ARG A 215 24.10 -13.39 3.07
CA ARG A 215 24.94 -13.43 1.87
C ARG A 215 26.40 -13.06 2.11
N ASP A 216 26.74 -12.30 3.14
CA ASP A 216 28.10 -11.74 3.29
C ASP A 216 29.13 -12.69 3.91
N ALA A 217 28.71 -13.78 4.56
CA ALA A 217 29.65 -14.61 5.33
C ALA A 217 30.05 -15.95 4.69
N ALA A 218 29.35 -16.45 3.64
CA ALA A 218 29.51 -17.87 3.26
C ALA A 218 29.52 -18.24 1.76
N ARG A 219 29.27 -17.33 0.81
CA ARG A 219 29.32 -17.71 -0.63
C ARG A 219 29.93 -16.62 -1.52
N LYS A 220 31.16 -16.85 -1.98
CA LYS A 220 31.80 -16.16 -3.13
C LYS A 220 31.22 -16.63 -4.48
N ALA A 221 29.90 -16.75 -4.59
CA ALA A 221 29.26 -17.30 -5.78
C ALA A 221 28.36 -16.24 -6.42
N ASP A 222 28.40 -16.18 -7.75
CA ASP A 222 27.47 -15.40 -8.56
C ASP A 222 26.01 -15.68 -8.15
N VAL A 223 25.24 -14.61 -7.99
CA VAL A 223 23.84 -14.68 -7.56
C VAL A 223 22.95 -14.56 -8.79
N ALA A 224 22.18 -15.61 -9.07
CA ALA A 224 21.20 -15.59 -10.14
C ALA A 224 19.94 -14.85 -9.69
N THR A 225 19.46 -13.95 -10.55
CA THR A 225 18.34 -13.04 -10.25
C THR A 225 17.40 -12.87 -11.44
N HIS A 226 16.25 -12.25 -11.20
CA HIS A 226 15.52 -11.52 -12.24
C HIS A 226 15.54 -10.03 -11.97
N LYS A 227 15.77 -9.30 -13.04
CA LYS A 227 15.80 -7.85 -13.08
C LYS A 227 14.62 -7.33 -13.86
N LEU A 228 13.88 -6.40 -13.25
CA LEU A 228 12.84 -5.61 -13.87
C LEU A 228 13.50 -4.52 -14.73
N ASP A 229 13.43 -4.72 -16.04
CA ASP A 229 13.98 -3.79 -17.03
C ASP A 229 12.95 -2.74 -17.44
N LYS A 230 11.66 -3.10 -17.45
CA LYS A 230 10.57 -2.22 -17.82
C LYS A 230 9.31 -2.53 -17.03
N ILE A 231 8.56 -1.51 -16.66
CA ILE A 231 7.19 -1.63 -16.12
C ILE A 231 6.35 -0.45 -16.59
N ARG A 232 5.05 -0.69 -16.78
CA ARG A 232 4.01 0.29 -17.11
C ARG A 232 2.74 -0.13 -16.37
N LEU A 233 2.05 0.84 -15.76
CA LEU A 233 0.68 0.72 -15.27
C LEU A 233 -0.26 1.26 -16.36
N GLU A 234 -1.43 0.65 -16.52
CA GLU A 234 -2.42 1.11 -17.49
C GLU A 234 -3.37 2.16 -16.90
N ASP A 235 -3.57 2.15 -15.58
CA ASP A 235 -4.39 3.10 -14.82
C ASP A 235 -3.87 3.11 -13.37
N ASP A 236 -3.50 4.29 -12.87
CA ASP A 236 -3.11 4.57 -11.48
C ASP A 236 -4.26 5.18 -10.68
N GLN A 237 -5.38 5.52 -11.34
CA GLN A 237 -6.64 6.01 -10.76
C GLN A 237 -6.53 7.27 -9.88
N GLU A 238 -5.36 7.91 -9.76
CA GLU A 238 -5.15 8.99 -8.81
C GLU A 238 -5.74 10.34 -9.28
N PRO A 239 -6.59 11.01 -8.48
CA PRO A 239 -7.03 12.36 -8.78
C PRO A 239 -5.89 13.37 -8.56
N TRP A 240 -6.07 14.59 -9.07
CA TRP A 240 -5.08 15.69 -8.95
C TRP A 240 -4.62 16.00 -7.53
N ILE A 241 -5.39 15.57 -6.52
CA ILE A 241 -5.08 15.79 -5.11
C ILE A 241 -4.17 14.72 -4.53
N SER A 242 -4.09 13.49 -5.07
CA SER A 242 -3.54 12.29 -4.38
C SER A 242 -2.03 12.16 -4.45
N GLY A 243 -1.38 12.65 -5.52
CA GLY A 243 0.08 12.75 -5.58
C GLY A 243 0.67 11.91 -6.69
N ASP A 244 1.78 11.24 -6.37
CA ASP A 244 2.42 10.24 -7.23
C ASP A 244 2.06 8.87 -6.64
N ALA A 245 1.82 7.85 -7.46
CA ALA A 245 1.46 6.52 -6.97
C ALA A 245 2.53 5.83 -6.11
N GLU A 246 2.11 5.19 -5.01
CA GLU A 246 2.98 4.46 -4.08
C GLU A 246 2.97 2.93 -4.30
N VAL A 247 3.56 2.49 -5.41
CA VAL A 247 3.57 1.06 -5.78
C VAL A 247 4.67 0.25 -5.09
N TYR A 248 4.34 -0.99 -4.70
CA TYR A 248 5.27 -1.99 -4.20
C TYR A 248 4.96 -3.41 -4.72
N ALA A 249 5.97 -4.27 -4.69
CA ALA A 249 5.86 -5.67 -5.06
C ALA A 249 6.04 -6.60 -3.87
N ILE A 250 5.17 -7.60 -3.77
CA ILE A 250 5.32 -8.76 -2.91
C ILE A 250 5.78 -9.95 -3.75
N VAL A 251 7.02 -10.40 -3.54
CA VAL A 251 7.58 -11.58 -4.20
C VAL A 251 7.49 -12.77 -3.26
N ASN A 252 6.81 -13.83 -3.68
CA ASN A 252 6.58 -15.01 -2.84
C ASN A 252 6.88 -16.34 -3.56
N GLY A 253 7.21 -17.36 -2.79
CA GLY A 253 7.46 -18.71 -3.28
C GLY A 253 7.80 -19.65 -2.13
N VAL A 254 8.45 -20.78 -2.43
CA VAL A 254 8.77 -21.80 -1.41
C VAL A 254 10.22 -21.70 -0.98
N HIS A 255 10.46 -21.69 0.34
CA HIS A 255 11.77 -21.62 0.96
C HIS A 255 12.70 -22.75 0.46
N PRO A 256 13.99 -22.46 0.17
CA PRO A 256 14.88 -23.40 -0.51
C PRO A 256 15.08 -24.70 0.29
N SER A 257 15.19 -24.62 1.61
CA SER A 257 15.52 -25.77 2.47
C SER A 257 14.39 -26.24 3.38
N GLU A 258 13.29 -25.50 3.50
CA GLU A 258 12.20 -25.81 4.44
C GLU A 258 10.87 -25.80 3.69
N MET A 259 9.90 -26.61 4.11
CA MET A 259 8.53 -26.54 3.58
C MET A 259 7.79 -25.35 4.23
N LYS A 260 8.30 -24.15 3.96
CA LYS A 260 7.73 -22.86 4.35
C LYS A 260 7.67 -21.95 3.14
N ALA A 261 6.86 -20.90 3.17
CA ALA A 261 6.97 -19.88 2.15
C ALA A 261 8.19 -19.00 2.40
N ASN A 262 8.66 -18.36 1.34
CA ASN A 262 9.55 -17.22 1.40
C ASN A 262 8.83 -16.02 0.77
N ILE A 263 8.66 -14.94 1.51
CA ILE A 263 8.00 -13.70 1.07
C ILE A 263 8.95 -12.50 1.24
N THR A 264 8.85 -11.50 0.37
CA THR A 264 9.60 -10.25 0.47
C THR A 264 8.76 -9.13 -0.11
N ALA A 265 8.78 -7.96 0.53
CA ALA A 265 8.14 -6.76 0.02
C ALA A 265 9.20 -5.75 -0.44
N THR A 266 9.00 -5.10 -1.59
CA THR A 266 9.97 -4.17 -2.18
C THR A 266 9.25 -3.05 -2.90
N GLY A 267 9.57 -1.81 -2.54
CA GLY A 267 8.97 -0.61 -3.14
C GLY A 267 9.44 -0.37 -4.57
N MET A 268 8.61 0.33 -5.33
CA MET A 268 8.84 0.77 -6.69
C MET A 268 8.66 2.30 -6.77
N PRO A 269 9.52 3.09 -6.09
CA PRO A 269 9.33 4.54 -5.87
C PRO A 269 9.52 5.40 -7.13
N TYR A 270 9.55 4.76 -8.28
CA TYR A 270 9.67 5.39 -9.59
C TYR A 270 8.38 5.22 -10.40
N LEU A 271 7.38 4.49 -9.90
CA LEU A 271 6.11 4.30 -10.59
C LEU A 271 5.14 5.40 -10.17
N ASP A 272 5.40 6.62 -10.63
CA ASP A 272 4.64 7.80 -10.20
C ASP A 272 3.36 8.06 -11.04
N ASP A 273 3.34 7.62 -12.31
CA ASP A 273 2.28 7.92 -13.29
C ASP A 273 1.82 6.67 -14.04
N ASP A 274 0.53 6.60 -14.33
CA ASP A 274 -0.04 5.69 -15.32
C ASP A 274 0.44 5.99 -16.74
N GLU A 275 0.17 5.05 -17.64
CA GLU A 275 0.47 5.15 -19.04
C GLU A 275 1.92 5.56 -19.40
N LYS A 276 2.86 5.38 -18.48
CA LYS A 276 4.28 5.70 -18.64
C LYS A 276 5.14 4.44 -18.55
N ASN A 277 6.14 4.36 -19.44
CA ASN A 277 7.11 3.28 -19.38
C ASN A 277 8.28 3.69 -18.50
N TYR A 278 8.49 2.94 -17.43
CA TYR A 278 9.64 3.10 -16.54
C TYR A 278 10.67 2.02 -16.80
N TYR A 279 11.95 2.37 -16.63
CA TYR A 279 13.09 1.49 -16.90
C TYR A 279 14.04 1.40 -15.69
N PRO A 280 13.59 0.78 -14.58
CA PRO A 280 14.23 0.96 -13.27
C PRO A 280 15.52 0.17 -13.09
N ASN A 281 15.77 -0.87 -13.90
CA ASN A 281 16.92 -1.76 -13.74
C ASN A 281 17.00 -2.40 -12.32
N GLN A 282 15.85 -2.60 -11.67
CA GLN A 282 15.71 -3.08 -10.29
C GLN A 282 15.72 -4.61 -10.25
N ILE A 283 16.38 -5.22 -9.26
CA ILE A 283 16.33 -6.67 -9.04
C ILE A 283 15.11 -6.98 -8.16
N LEU A 284 14.23 -7.87 -8.64
CA LEU A 284 13.03 -8.28 -7.90
C LEU A 284 13.15 -9.67 -7.29
N ILE A 285 13.78 -10.61 -8.00
CA ILE A 285 13.84 -12.01 -7.56
C ILE A 285 15.29 -12.41 -7.38
N PHE A 286 15.60 -12.99 -6.22
CA PHE A 286 16.86 -13.70 -6.02
C PHE A 286 16.60 -15.20 -5.91
N TRP A 287 17.16 -15.97 -6.84
CA TRP A 287 16.76 -17.37 -7.01
C TRP A 287 17.30 -18.34 -5.96
N ASP A 288 18.27 -17.91 -5.16
CA ASP A 288 18.73 -18.67 -4.00
C ASP A 288 17.67 -18.74 -2.88
N GLN A 289 16.66 -17.87 -2.92
CA GLN A 289 15.57 -17.81 -1.95
C GLN A 289 14.36 -18.68 -2.30
N TYR A 290 14.37 -19.37 -3.45
CA TYR A 290 13.18 -20.11 -3.94
C TYR A 290 13.54 -21.53 -4.42
N ARG A 291 13.01 -22.55 -3.74
CA ARG A 291 13.31 -23.98 -3.96
C ARG A 291 13.11 -24.43 -5.40
N TYR A 292 11.96 -24.09 -5.98
CA TYR A 292 11.54 -24.62 -7.27
C TYR A 292 11.99 -23.76 -8.45
N GLN A 293 12.86 -22.77 -8.21
CA GLN A 293 13.26 -21.79 -9.22
C GLN A 293 12.05 -21.10 -9.87
N ALA A 294 10.97 -21.01 -9.09
CA ALA A 294 9.70 -20.40 -9.43
C ALA A 294 9.22 -19.52 -8.27
N ALA A 295 8.69 -18.35 -8.59
CA ALA A 295 8.14 -17.39 -7.64
C ALA A 295 6.94 -16.66 -8.26
N ASN A 296 6.10 -16.06 -7.44
CA ASN A 296 5.06 -15.14 -7.88
C ASN A 296 5.46 -13.71 -7.54
N ILE A 297 4.90 -12.75 -8.28
CA ILE A 297 5.00 -11.32 -7.98
C ILE A 297 3.58 -10.80 -7.89
N VAL A 298 3.21 -10.19 -6.76
CA VAL A 298 1.98 -9.42 -6.60
C VAL A 298 2.38 -7.95 -6.57
N LEU A 299 1.73 -7.12 -7.38
CA LEU A 299 1.88 -5.67 -7.36
C LEU A 299 0.72 -5.07 -6.57
N MET A 300 1.06 -4.12 -5.72
CA MET A 300 0.14 -3.44 -4.83
C MET A 300 0.43 -1.95 -4.87
N GLU A 301 -0.60 -1.15 -4.71
CA GLU A 301 -0.53 0.28 -4.40
C GLU A 301 -0.77 0.49 -2.90
N GLN A 302 -0.35 1.63 -2.39
CA GLN A 302 -0.55 2.02 -1.00
C GLN A 302 -1.43 3.26 -0.92
N ASP A 303 -2.44 3.20 -0.07
CA ASP A 303 -3.26 4.32 0.36
C ASP A 303 -2.83 4.83 1.75
N ASP A 304 -3.19 6.05 2.07
CA ASP A 304 -2.95 6.76 3.31
C ASP A 304 -3.48 6.03 4.56
N ASN A 305 -4.35 5.04 4.40
CA ASN A 305 -4.99 4.37 5.52
C ASN A 305 -4.36 3.03 5.96
N THR A 306 -3.37 2.52 5.23
CA THR A 306 -2.81 1.18 5.49
C THR A 306 -2.31 1.04 6.93
N ASN A 307 -2.76 0.00 7.63
CA ASN A 307 -2.18 -0.45 8.89
C ASN A 307 -1.16 -1.57 8.63
N TYR A 308 0.13 -1.23 8.59
CA TYR A 308 1.18 -2.19 8.25
C TYR A 308 1.36 -3.31 9.28
N GLN A 309 1.01 -3.11 10.55
CA GLN A 309 1.06 -4.17 11.56
C GLN A 309 -0.02 -5.22 11.31
N GLU A 310 -1.23 -4.76 11.00
CA GLU A 310 -2.34 -5.65 10.64
C GLU A 310 -2.05 -6.38 9.33
N LEU A 311 -1.57 -5.65 8.31
CA LEU A 311 -1.12 -6.20 7.03
C LEU A 311 -0.08 -7.31 7.22
N ALA A 312 0.95 -7.05 8.01
CA ALA A 312 1.98 -8.04 8.31
C ALA A 312 1.39 -9.30 8.96
N ALA A 313 0.51 -9.14 9.96
CA ALA A 313 -0.13 -10.26 10.65
C ALA A 313 -1.02 -11.09 9.71
N LEU A 314 -1.77 -10.43 8.82
CA LEU A 314 -2.63 -11.07 7.82
C LEU A 314 -1.81 -11.87 6.82
N LEU A 315 -0.75 -11.30 6.24
CA LEU A 315 0.11 -11.98 5.28
C LEU A 315 0.86 -13.16 5.89
N VAL A 316 1.41 -13.01 7.09
CA VAL A 316 2.07 -14.12 7.82
C VAL A 316 1.08 -15.26 8.06
N SER A 317 -0.15 -14.93 8.48
CA SER A 317 -1.20 -15.92 8.72
C SER A 317 -1.66 -16.62 7.43
N ALA A 318 -1.79 -15.87 6.33
CA ALA A 318 -2.15 -16.40 5.02
C ALA A 318 -1.15 -17.44 4.53
N VAL A 319 0.12 -17.05 4.57
CA VAL A 319 1.25 -17.91 4.25
C VAL A 319 1.24 -19.18 5.10
N ALA A 320 1.03 -19.06 6.41
CA ALA A 320 0.99 -20.22 7.31
C ALA A 320 -0.13 -21.21 6.94
N ARG A 321 -1.33 -20.73 6.57
CA ARG A 321 -2.45 -21.58 6.14
C ARG A 321 -2.17 -22.36 4.86
N VAL A 322 -1.60 -21.70 3.85
CA VAL A 322 -1.17 -22.35 2.60
C VAL A 322 -0.18 -23.46 2.93
N MET A 323 0.85 -23.13 3.72
CA MET A 323 1.92 -24.09 4.02
C MET A 323 1.43 -25.29 4.82
N ALA A 324 0.42 -25.14 5.68
CA ALA A 324 -0.18 -26.24 6.43
C ALA A 324 -0.89 -27.28 5.54
N THR A 325 -1.33 -26.88 4.34
CA THR A 325 -2.04 -27.74 3.38
C THR A 325 -1.21 -28.05 2.14
N PHE A 326 0.04 -27.56 2.09
CA PHE A 326 0.90 -27.63 0.91
C PHE A 326 1.26 -29.08 0.58
N PRO A 327 0.88 -29.58 -0.61
CA PRO A 327 1.15 -30.97 -0.96
C PRO A 327 2.63 -31.17 -1.31
N GLU A 328 3.36 -31.93 -0.50
CA GLU A 328 4.76 -32.28 -0.78
C GLU A 328 4.93 -33.00 -2.13
N THR A 329 3.89 -33.71 -2.57
CA THR A 329 3.88 -34.51 -3.82
C THR A 329 3.50 -33.72 -5.07
N ALA A 330 2.98 -32.49 -4.92
CA ALA A 330 2.56 -31.64 -6.05
C ALA A 330 3.07 -30.19 -5.86
N PRO A 331 4.40 -29.98 -5.89
CA PRO A 331 5.03 -28.76 -5.41
C PRO A 331 4.66 -27.47 -6.18
N TYR A 332 4.20 -27.60 -7.42
CA TYR A 332 3.79 -26.45 -8.24
C TYR A 332 2.35 -25.99 -7.97
N ALA A 333 1.47 -26.88 -7.49
CA ALA A 333 0.08 -26.52 -7.19
C ALA A 333 0.02 -25.51 -6.03
N GLY A 334 0.77 -25.78 -4.95
CA GLY A 334 0.82 -24.88 -3.80
C GLY A 334 1.49 -23.53 -4.09
N LEU A 335 2.25 -23.38 -5.19
CA LEU A 335 2.83 -22.10 -5.61
C LEU A 335 1.74 -21.15 -6.13
N VAL A 336 0.76 -21.66 -6.88
CA VAL A 336 -0.40 -20.87 -7.34
C VAL A 336 -1.30 -20.53 -6.15
N ASP A 337 -1.55 -21.50 -5.26
CA ASP A 337 -2.37 -21.30 -4.06
C ASP A 337 -1.77 -20.24 -3.13
N LEU A 338 -0.43 -20.14 -3.04
CA LEU A 338 0.25 -19.15 -2.21
C LEU A 338 -0.06 -17.71 -2.63
N ALA A 339 0.02 -17.39 -3.92
CA ALA A 339 -0.34 -16.06 -4.41
C ALA A 339 -1.85 -15.80 -4.25
N GLY A 340 -2.69 -16.80 -4.51
CA GLY A 340 -4.14 -16.67 -4.31
C GLY A 340 -4.54 -16.43 -2.85
N GLU A 341 -3.87 -17.06 -1.87
CA GLU A 341 -4.15 -16.85 -0.45
C GLU A 341 -3.55 -15.55 0.09
N ILE A 342 -2.40 -15.09 -0.44
CA ILE A 342 -1.89 -13.75 -0.15
C ILE A 342 -2.93 -12.71 -0.56
N ILE A 343 -3.45 -12.83 -1.79
CA ILE A 343 -4.53 -11.98 -2.29
C ILE A 343 -5.76 -12.11 -1.36
N ARG A 344 -6.29 -13.31 -1.10
CA ARG A 344 -7.48 -13.48 -0.24
C ARG A 344 -7.34 -13.00 1.21
N ALA A 345 -6.12 -12.93 1.73
CA ALA A 345 -5.88 -12.47 3.08
C ALA A 345 -5.86 -10.94 3.20
N MET A 346 -5.81 -10.24 2.07
CA MET A 346 -5.98 -8.79 2.03
C MET A 346 -7.43 -8.45 2.43
N PRO A 347 -7.64 -7.44 3.30
CA PRO A 347 -8.96 -6.89 3.59
C PRO A 347 -9.75 -6.59 2.32
N ALA A 348 -11.09 -6.73 2.38
CA ALA A 348 -11.95 -6.44 1.24
C ALA A 348 -11.84 -4.98 0.76
N SER A 349 -11.51 -4.06 1.68
CA SER A 349 -11.24 -2.66 1.36
C SER A 349 -10.02 -2.46 0.44
N TRP A 350 -9.12 -3.44 0.34
CA TRP A 350 -7.94 -3.41 -0.54
C TRP A 350 -8.21 -4.02 -1.93
N PHE A 351 -9.45 -4.42 -2.16
CA PHE A 351 -9.98 -4.76 -3.49
C PHE A 351 -10.99 -3.70 -3.99
N THR A 352 -11.15 -2.66 -3.19
CA THR A 352 -11.74 -1.36 -3.53
C THR A 352 -10.59 -0.35 -3.44
N ASN A 353 -10.74 0.85 -4.00
CA ASN A 353 -9.64 1.81 -4.24
C ASN A 353 -8.97 2.43 -2.99
N ASP A 354 -8.91 1.69 -1.88
CA ASP A 354 -8.44 2.13 -0.56
C ASP A 354 -7.13 1.39 -0.15
N ASP A 355 -6.49 0.65 -1.09
CA ASP A 355 -5.15 -0.01 -1.06
C ASP A 355 -5.10 -1.05 -2.20
N ASP A 356 -4.73 -0.67 -3.43
CA ASP A 356 -5.14 -1.48 -4.58
C ASP A 356 -4.23 -2.65 -4.92
N TYR A 357 -4.84 -3.83 -4.97
CA TYR A 357 -4.34 -4.92 -5.78
C TYR A 357 -4.25 -4.48 -7.25
N LEU A 358 -3.03 -4.18 -7.72
CA LEU A 358 -2.80 -3.78 -9.10
C LEU A 358 -2.79 -4.98 -10.04
N ASP A 359 -1.90 -5.94 -9.79
CA ASP A 359 -1.77 -7.10 -10.67
C ASP A 359 -0.99 -8.26 -10.02
N VAL A 360 -1.00 -9.43 -10.68
CA VAL A 360 -0.23 -10.60 -10.28
C VAL A 360 0.41 -11.31 -11.46
N TYR A 361 1.62 -11.80 -11.21
CA TYR A 361 2.38 -12.65 -12.11
C TYR A 361 2.63 -14.00 -11.43
N TYR A 362 1.91 -15.02 -11.87
CA TYR A 362 2.07 -16.37 -11.35
C TYR A 362 3.26 -17.09 -12.00
N THR A 363 4.04 -17.78 -11.17
CA THR A 363 5.08 -18.74 -11.63
C THR A 363 6.08 -18.12 -12.61
N ILE A 364 6.73 -17.04 -12.20
CA ILE A 364 7.94 -16.54 -12.85
C ILE A 364 9.06 -17.57 -12.67
N GLU A 365 9.78 -17.93 -13.74
CA GLU A 365 10.77 -19.02 -13.77
C GLU A 365 12.20 -18.49 -13.97
N LYS A 366 13.19 -19.08 -13.28
CA LYS A 366 14.59 -18.59 -13.21
C LYS A 366 15.33 -18.27 -14.51
N ASN A 367 15.11 -19.01 -15.58
CA ASN A 367 15.88 -18.86 -16.81
C ASN A 367 15.02 -18.35 -17.98
N ARG A 368 13.84 -17.81 -17.68
CA ARG A 368 12.89 -17.35 -18.69
C ARG A 368 12.83 -15.84 -18.72
N ALA A 369 13.04 -15.26 -19.90
CA ALA A 369 12.75 -13.84 -20.10
C ALA A 369 11.25 -13.64 -20.34
N TYR A 370 10.71 -12.57 -19.77
CA TYR A 370 9.34 -12.11 -19.97
C TYR A 370 9.46 -10.72 -20.60
N THR A 371 8.91 -10.53 -21.80
CA THR A 371 8.99 -9.26 -22.53
C THR A 371 7.58 -8.78 -22.77
N ASP A 372 7.30 -7.54 -22.35
CA ASP A 372 5.96 -6.94 -22.47
C ASP A 372 4.85 -7.86 -21.96
N TRP A 373 5.14 -8.53 -20.84
CA TRP A 373 4.26 -9.54 -20.28
C TRP A 373 3.22 -8.86 -19.40
N ASN A 374 1.95 -9.12 -19.68
CA ASN A 374 0.84 -8.61 -18.89
C ASN A 374 0.67 -9.43 -17.61
N GLY A 375 0.29 -8.77 -16.52
CA GLY A 375 -0.21 -9.47 -15.35
C GLY A 375 -1.58 -10.10 -15.62
N ALA A 376 -2.03 -10.93 -14.69
CA ALA A 376 -3.26 -11.70 -14.84
C ALA A 376 -4.52 -10.83 -14.87
N SER A 377 -4.51 -9.67 -14.20
CA SER A 377 -5.59 -8.68 -14.21
C SER A 377 -5.49 -7.73 -15.39
N GLY A 378 -4.29 -7.56 -15.93
CA GLY A 378 -4.03 -6.74 -17.12
C GLY A 378 -3.85 -5.26 -16.82
N ASN A 379 -3.62 -4.88 -15.55
CA ASN A 379 -3.36 -3.49 -15.15
C ASN A 379 -1.87 -3.14 -15.22
N ALA A 380 -0.99 -4.14 -15.19
CA ALA A 380 0.44 -3.91 -15.31
C ALA A 380 1.05 -4.71 -16.46
N ARG A 381 2.07 -4.11 -17.10
CA ARG A 381 2.91 -4.78 -18.10
C ARG A 381 4.37 -4.65 -17.75
N ILE A 382 5.08 -5.78 -17.70
CA ILE A 382 6.50 -5.81 -17.30
C ILE A 382 7.42 -6.44 -18.34
N THR A 383 8.70 -6.08 -18.26
CA THR A 383 9.80 -6.82 -18.87
C THR A 383 10.77 -7.27 -17.79
N LEU A 384 10.85 -8.59 -17.56
CA LEU A 384 11.76 -9.24 -16.62
C LEU A 384 12.78 -10.06 -17.39
N LYS A 385 14.05 -9.94 -17.02
CA LYS A 385 15.14 -10.72 -17.62
C LYS A 385 15.99 -11.43 -16.56
N PRO A 386 16.45 -12.66 -16.84
CA PRO A 386 17.47 -13.29 -16.04
C PRO A 386 18.72 -12.39 -15.98
N TYR A 387 19.26 -12.21 -14.78
CA TYR A 387 20.46 -11.42 -14.56
C TYR A 387 21.35 -12.10 -13.52
N THR A 388 22.66 -12.05 -13.74
CA THR A 388 23.64 -12.60 -12.80
C THR A 388 24.38 -11.46 -12.14
N LEU A 389 24.13 -11.29 -10.83
CA LEU A 389 24.94 -10.43 -9.99
C LEU A 389 26.27 -11.12 -9.72
N ARG A 390 27.36 -10.51 -10.21
CA ARG A 390 28.71 -10.99 -9.95
C ARG A 390 29.20 -10.44 -8.62
N GLN A 391 29.70 -11.32 -7.76
CA GLN A 391 30.49 -10.89 -6.60
C GLN A 391 31.97 -10.84 -7.04
N ASN A 392 32.54 -9.64 -7.06
CA ASN A 392 33.95 -9.42 -7.37
C ASN A 392 34.86 -9.70 -6.17
#